data_AF-F5YIF2-F1
#
_entry.id   AF-F5YIF2-F1
#
_cell.length_a   1.000
_cell.length_b   1.000
_cell.length_c   1.000
_cell.angle_alpha   90.00
_cell.angle_beta   90.00
_cell.angle_gamma   90.00
#
_symmetry.space_group_name_H-M   'P 1'
#
loop_
_entity.id
_entity.type
_entity.pdbx_description
1 polymer ?
#
loop_
_entity_poly.entity_id
_entity_poly.type
_entity_poly.pdbx_seq_one_letter_code
_entity_poly.pdbx_strand_id
1 'polypeptide(L)' 'MVSFQYGTERYVNPLVDKGQLALSIPEKPKSKNQRFRTVLNRRLITV' A
#
# COMPACT_ATOMS: atom_id res chain seq x y z
N MET A 1 13.47 -13.77 -13.87
CA MET A 1 13.19 -13.69 -12.42
C MET A 1 12.50 -12.35 -12.16
N VAL A 2 11.19 -12.34 -11.92
CA VAL A 2 10.46 -11.09 -11.62
C VAL A 2 10.80 -10.70 -10.19
N SER A 3 11.63 -9.68 -10.03
CA SER A 3 12.02 -9.18 -8.70
C SER A 3 10.79 -8.70 -7.94
N PHE A 4 10.69 -9.02 -6.65
CA PHE A 4 9.62 -8.60 -5.74
C PHE A 4 9.24 -7.11 -5.88
N GLN A 5 10.23 -6.26 -6.18
CA GLN A 5 10.07 -4.83 -6.44
C GLN A 5 9.06 -4.52 -7.56
N TYR A 6 9.02 -5.33 -8.63
CA TYR A 6 8.14 -5.13 -9.77
C TYR A 6 6.66 -5.37 -9.42
N GLY A 7 6.39 -6.36 -8.58
CA GLY A 7 5.04 -6.65 -8.09
C GLY A 7 4.51 -5.54 -7.20
N THR A 8 5.35 -5.01 -6.31
CA THR A 8 4.99 -3.90 -5.44
C THR A 8 4.71 -2.63 -6.24
N GLU A 9 5.58 -2.30 -7.20
CA GLU A 9 5.44 -1.07 -7.98
C GLU A 9 4.20 -1.08 -8.88
N ARG A 10 3.87 -2.24 -9.48
CA ARG A 10 2.75 -2.34 -10.41
C ARG A 10 1.38 -2.48 -9.73
N TYR A 11 1.31 -3.14 -8.58
CA TYR A 11 0.03 -3.46 -7.94
C TYR A 11 -0.17 -2.73 -6.60
N VAL A 12 0.88 -2.45 -5.84
CA VAL A 12 0.77 -1.89 -4.49
C VAL A 12 0.86 -0.37 -4.49
N ASN A 13 1.80 0.24 -5.22
CA ASN A 13 1.91 1.70 -5.34
C ASN A 13 0.60 2.37 -5.78
N PRO A 14 -0.10 1.92 -6.84
CA PRO A 14 -1.37 2.56 -7.23
C PRO A 14 -2.48 2.42 -6.18
N LEU A 15 -2.43 1.40 -5.31
CA LEU A 15 -3.37 1.24 -4.20
C LEU A 15 -3.02 2.16 -3.02
N VAL A 16 -1.73 2.45 -2.84
CA VAL A 16 -1.25 3.45 -1.87
C VAL A 16 -1.64 4.86 -2.33
N ASP A 17 -1.43 5.18 -3.60
CA ASP A 17 -1.81 6.48 -4.18
C ASP A 17 -3.33 6.72 -4.15
N LYS A 18 -4.12 5.65 -4.31
CA LYS A 18 -5.59 5.70 -4.16
C LYS A 18 -6.06 5.83 -2.71
N GLY A 19 -5.14 5.84 -1.74
CA GLY A 19 -5.45 5.90 -0.31
C GLY A 19 -6.13 4.64 0.24
N GLN A 20 -6.08 3.52 -0.49
CA GLN A 20 -6.65 2.23 -0.07
C GLN A 20 -5.65 1.39 0.73
N LEU A 21 -4.35 1.62 0.50
CA LEU A 21 -3.25 1.03 1.27
C LEU A 21 -2.42 2.14 1.90
N ALA A 22 -1.92 1.89 3.11
CA ALA A 22 -0.97 2.76 3.78
C ALA A 22 0.35 2.03 4.02
N LEU A 23 1.44 2.76 3.79
CA LEU A 23 2.79 2.34 4.16
C LEU A 23 2.93 2.39 5.68
N SER A 24 3.44 1.31 6.30
CA SER A 24 3.72 1.32 7.75
C SER A 24 4.95 2.15 8.10
N ILE A 25 5.88 2.33 7.15
CA ILE A 25 7.08 3.18 7.31
C ILE A 25 7.17 4.07 6.06
N PRO A 26 6.42 5.19 6.03
CA PRO A 26 6.40 6.08 4.86
C PRO A 26 7.76 6.74 4.61
N GLU A 27 8.57 6.96 5.66
CA GLU A 27 9.89 7.58 5.57
C GLU A 27 10.94 6.71 4.83
N LYS A 28 10.71 5.39 4.76
CA LYS A 28 11.64 4.43 4.13
C LYS A 28 10.88 3.44 3.25
N PRO A 29 10.36 3.88 2.09
CA PRO A 29 9.49 3.06 1.24
C PRO A 29 10.17 1.79 0.68
N LYS A 30 11.51 1.78 0.58
CA LYS A 30 12.31 0.63 0.10
C LYS A 30 12.87 -0.23 1.24
N SER A 31 12.38 -0.08 2.47
CA SER A 31 12.85 -0.86 3.61
C SER A 31 12.54 -2.35 3.43
N LYS A 32 13.46 -3.24 3.81
CA LYS A 32 13.24 -4.70 3.79
C LYS A 32 12.05 -5.13 4.67
N ASN A 33 11.76 -4.36 5.73
CA ASN A 33 10.65 -4.63 6.65
C ASN A 33 9.42 -3.77 6.35
N GLN A 34 9.28 -3.27 5.11
CA GLN A 34 8.13 -2.49 4.72
C GLN A 34 6.86 -3.35 4.79
N ARG A 35 5.88 -2.89 5.57
CA ARG A 35 4.55 -3.50 5.67
C ARG A 35 3.51 -2.55 5.10
N PHE A 36 2.49 -3.13 4.50
CA PHE A 36 1.33 -2.41 3.97
C PHE A 36 0.12 -2.74 4.83
N ARG A 37 -0.69 -1.73 5.15
CA ARG A 37 -1.95 -1.89 5.88
C ARG A 37 -3.09 -1.45 4.98
N THR A 38 -4.17 -2.22 4.96
CA THR A 38 -5.41 -1.83 4.28
C THR A 38 -6.08 -0.73 5.08
N VAL A 39 -6.25 0.42 4.43
CA VAL A 39 -7.08 1.49 4.96
C VAL A 39 -8.48 1.14 4.49
N LEU A 40 -9.23 0.42 5.33
CA LEU A 40 -10.65 0.20 5.10
C LEU A 40 -11.30 1.58 5.08
N ASN A 41 -11.48 2.12 3.88
CA ASN A 41 -12.18 3.37 3.66
C ASN A 41 -13.66 3.07 3.89
N ARG A 42 -14.02 3.02 5.18
CA ARG A 42 -15.35 2.72 5.68
C ARG A 42 -16.20 3.90 5.25
N ARG A 43 -16.71 3.87 4.02
CA ARG A 43 -17.84 4.68 3.60
C ARG A 43 -18.92 4.36 4.62
N LEU A 44 -19.14 5.31 5.54
CA LEU A 44 -20.27 5.28 6.43
C LEU A 44 -21.49 5.27 5.51
N ILE A 45 -22.08 4.09 5.34
CA ILE A 45 -23.42 3.96 4.82
C ILE A 45 -24.32 4.55 5.91
N THR A 46 -24.64 5.83 5.77
CA THR A 46 -25.74 6.44 6.53
C THR A 46 -27.01 5.72 6.08
N VAL A 47 -27.54 4.88 6.96
CA VAL A 47 -28.89 4.32 6.88
C VAL A 47 -29.89 5.29 7.48
#